data_AF-A0AAE3FT19-F1
#
_entry.id   AF-A0AAE3FT19-F1
#
_cell.length_a   1.000
_cell.length_b   1.000
_cell.length_c   1.000
_cell.angle_alpha   90.00
_cell.angle_beta   90.00
_cell.angle_gamma   90.00
#
_symmetry.space_group_name_H-M   'P 1'
#
loop_
_entity.id
_entity.type
_entity.pdbx_description
1 polymer ?
#
loop_
_entity_poly.entity_id
_entity_poly.type
_entity_poly.pdbx_seq_one_letter_code
_entity_poly.pdbx_strand_id
1 'polypeptide(L)'
;MVELIGLRSDTASQLSGGRTASVGGVAAAVDVVAASPQVSEGSYTVSADAIRIDSDAVALRREGTVTNERFADHVTPVCHGTLLWELLRGARPDHLFETVDGFERSINAAQSRKREWRTDVETIRIRPVRWRGVEATLVGT
;
A
#
# COMPACT_ATOMS: atom_id res chain seq x y z
N MET A 1 -15.25 8.97 5.53
CA MET A 1 -13.99 9.73 5.73
C MET A 1 -12.92 8.75 6.14
N VAL A 2 -12.06 8.35 5.21
CA VAL A 2 -10.87 7.50 5.46
C VAL A 2 -9.86 8.38 6.20
N GLU A 3 -9.33 7.92 7.31
CA GLU A 3 -8.34 8.68 8.08
C GLU A 3 -6.96 8.45 7.44
N LEU A 4 -6.56 9.41 6.59
CA LEU A 4 -5.23 9.49 6.00
C LEU A 4 -4.28 10.03 7.07
N ILE A 5 -3.54 9.15 7.74
CA ILE A 5 -2.50 9.58 8.69
C ILE A 5 -1.35 10.15 7.88
N GLY A 6 -1.34 11.48 7.75
CA GLY A 6 -0.40 12.26 6.95
C GLY A 6 -0.78 13.73 6.75
N LEU A 7 -1.66 14.31 7.57
CA LEU A 7 -1.82 15.76 7.69
C LEU A 7 -1.26 16.19 9.04
N ARG A 8 -0.15 16.93 9.02
CA ARG A 8 0.28 17.67 10.20
C ARG A 8 -0.71 18.82 10.43
N SER A 9 -1.57 18.67 11.41
CA SER A 9 -1.92 19.71 12.39
C SER A 9 -2.84 19.10 13.46
N ASP A 10 -2.49 19.39 14.72
CA ASP A 10 -3.20 19.04 15.95
C ASP A 10 -4.73 19.08 15.83
N THR A 11 -5.42 18.07 16.36
CA THR A 11 -6.36 18.22 17.51
C THR A 11 -6.80 16.83 17.98
N ALA A 12 -6.56 16.54 19.26
CA ALA A 12 -7.13 15.39 19.95
C ALA A 12 -8.66 15.54 20.07
N SER A 13 -9.42 14.55 19.60
CA SER A 13 -10.74 14.24 20.14
C SER A 13 -11.09 12.78 19.92
N GLN A 14 -11.31 12.11 21.05
CA GLN A 14 -11.66 10.71 21.20
C GLN A 14 -12.97 10.39 20.48
N LEU A 15 -12.98 9.32 19.67
CA LEU A 15 -14.18 8.55 19.34
C LEU A 15 -13.84 7.07 19.53
N SER A 16 -14.12 6.55 20.72
CA SER A 16 -14.09 5.11 20.97
C SER A 16 -15.32 4.45 20.33
N GLY A 17 -15.07 3.61 19.32
CA GLY A 17 -16.00 2.62 18.75
C GLY A 17 -16.48 2.94 17.33
N GLY A 18 -15.99 2.23 16.31
CA GLY A 18 -16.71 2.18 15.01
C GLY A 18 -15.97 2.03 13.68
N ARG A 19 -14.68 1.66 13.60
CA ARG A 19 -14.02 1.31 12.31
C ARG A 19 -12.99 0.21 12.50
N THR A 20 -13.43 -1.03 12.71
CA THR A 20 -12.54 -2.20 12.74
C THR A 20 -11.87 -2.32 11.36
N ALA A 21 -10.55 -2.52 11.34
CA ALA A 21 -9.83 -2.84 10.11
C ALA A 21 -10.58 -3.92 9.32
N SER A 22 -10.91 -3.64 8.06
CA SER A 22 -11.65 -4.53 7.17
C SER A 22 -10.98 -4.55 5.81
N VAL A 23 -11.23 -5.60 5.04
CA VAL A 23 -10.62 -5.74 3.71
C VAL A 23 -11.07 -4.63 2.76
N GLY A 24 -12.34 -4.22 2.83
CA GLY A 24 -12.87 -3.07 2.10
C GLY A 24 -12.27 -1.73 2.56
N GLY A 25 -12.01 -1.58 3.87
CA GLY A 25 -11.32 -0.40 4.39
C GLY A 25 -9.89 -0.27 3.87
N VAL A 26 -9.17 -1.38 3.73
CA VAL A 26 -7.84 -1.41 3.13
C VAL A 26 -7.88 -1.03 1.65
N ALA A 27 -8.75 -1.66 0.86
CA ALA A 27 -8.88 -1.35 -0.57
C ALA A 27 -9.24 0.13 -0.80
N ALA A 28 -10.21 0.64 -0.05
CA ALA A 28 -10.61 2.05 -0.13
C ALA A 28 -9.45 3.01 0.23
N ALA A 29 -8.60 2.67 1.21
CA ALA A 29 -7.45 3.50 1.55
C ALA A 29 -6.42 3.54 0.41
N VAL A 30 -6.15 2.39 -0.21
CA VAL A 30 -5.28 2.30 -1.40
C VAL A 30 -5.84 3.12 -2.56
N ASP A 31 -7.12 2.95 -2.88
CA ASP A 31 -7.76 3.64 -4.00
C ASP A 31 -7.77 5.16 -3.82
N VAL A 32 -8.04 5.64 -2.60
CA VAL A 32 -8.00 7.07 -2.27
C VAL A 32 -6.59 7.65 -2.48
N VAL A 33 -5.56 6.95 -2.02
CA VAL A 33 -4.17 7.39 -2.17
C VAL A 33 -3.73 7.34 -3.63
N ALA A 34 -4.08 6.27 -4.36
CA ALA A 34 -3.74 6.10 -5.77
C ALA A 34 -4.38 7.19 -6.66
N ALA A 35 -5.64 7.53 -6.39
CA ALA A 35 -6.39 8.50 -7.20
C ALA A 35 -6.03 9.97 -6.90
N SER A 36 -5.35 10.26 -5.79
CA SER A 36 -5.08 11.64 -5.38
C SER A 36 -3.71 12.14 -5.86
N PRO A 37 -3.64 13.16 -6.74
CA PRO A 37 -2.36 13.74 -7.14
C PRO A 37 -1.70 14.58 -6.03
N GLN A 38 -2.43 14.94 -4.97
CA GLN A 38 -1.90 15.71 -3.84
C GLN A 38 -1.34 14.84 -2.71
N VAL A 39 -1.70 13.56 -2.66
CA VAL A 39 -1.24 12.64 -1.62
C VAL A 39 0.13 12.09 -2.02
N SER A 40 1.11 12.24 -1.13
CA SER A 40 2.47 11.72 -1.34
C SER A 40 2.69 10.35 -0.69
N GLU A 41 1.90 10.01 0.33
CA GLU A 41 1.90 8.70 1.01
C GLU A 41 0.62 8.53 1.83
N GLY A 42 0.30 7.30 2.20
CA GLY A 42 -0.75 6.95 3.13
C GLY A 42 -0.37 5.73 3.96
N SER A 43 -1.05 5.56 5.09
CA SER A 43 -0.94 4.37 5.91
C SER A 43 -2.30 3.93 6.42
N TYR A 44 -2.44 2.63 6.67
CA TYR A 44 -3.67 2.05 7.20
C TYR A 44 -3.35 0.95 8.21
N THR A 45 -3.88 1.07 9.42
CA THR A 45 -3.74 0.06 10.46
C THR A 45 -4.63 -1.13 10.17
N VAL A 46 -4.06 -2.33 10.20
CA VAL A 46 -4.77 -3.59 9.98
C VAL A 46 -4.83 -4.38 11.27
N SER A 47 -5.97 -5.03 11.49
CA SER A 47 -6.15 -6.02 12.54
C SER A 47 -6.56 -7.31 11.86
N ALA A 48 -5.61 -8.19 11.55
CA ALA A 48 -5.87 -9.48 10.92
C ALA A 48 -4.75 -10.45 11.29
N ASP A 49 -5.05 -11.75 11.33
CA ASP A 49 -4.04 -12.78 11.60
C ASP A 49 -3.04 -12.88 10.44
N ALA A 50 -3.53 -12.64 9.23
CA ALA A 50 -2.68 -12.52 8.06
C ALA A 50 -3.31 -11.62 6.99
N ILE A 51 -2.44 -11.02 6.18
CA ILE A 51 -2.79 -10.25 4.99
C ILE A 51 -2.03 -10.78 3.79
N ARG A 52 -2.65 -10.68 2.62
CA ARG A 52 -2.00 -10.90 1.33
C ARG A 52 -2.41 -9.78 0.40
N ILE A 53 -1.43 -9.08 -0.17
CA ILE A 53 -1.63 -7.98 -1.11
C ILE A 53 -1.17 -8.46 -2.47
N ASP A 54 -2.11 -8.71 -3.38
CA ASP A 54 -1.84 -8.97 -4.79
C ASP A 54 -1.85 -7.64 -5.58
N SER A 55 -1.55 -7.68 -6.87
CA SER A 55 -1.61 -6.49 -7.73
C SER A 55 -3.03 -5.95 -7.91
N ASP A 56 -4.06 -6.77 -7.75
CA ASP A 56 -5.45 -6.42 -8.10
C ASP A 56 -6.40 -6.48 -6.92
N ALA A 57 -5.94 -7.02 -5.79
CA ALA A 57 -6.79 -7.28 -4.64
C ALA A 57 -5.97 -7.38 -3.35
N VAL A 58 -6.67 -7.15 -2.24
CA VAL A 58 -6.21 -7.49 -0.90
C VAL A 58 -7.07 -8.62 -0.34
N ALA A 59 -6.44 -9.53 0.39
CA ALA A 59 -7.12 -10.55 1.18
C ALA A 59 -6.67 -10.47 2.63
N LEU A 60 -7.64 -10.58 3.55
CA LEU A 60 -7.40 -10.67 4.99
C LEU A 60 -7.86 -12.04 5.49
N ARG A 61 -7.09 -12.60 6.42
CA ARG A 61 -7.47 -13.79 7.19
C ARG A 61 -7.62 -13.40 8.65
N ARG A 62 -8.79 -13.68 9.24
CA ARG A 62 -9.09 -13.46 10.66
C ARG A 62 -9.93 -14.62 11.19
N GLU A 63 -9.49 -15.23 12.27
CA GLU A 63 -10.20 -16.33 12.97
C GLU A 63 -10.58 -17.47 12.00
N GLY A 64 -9.65 -17.81 11.09
CA GLY A 64 -9.87 -18.87 10.08
C GLY A 64 -10.73 -18.46 8.88
N THR A 65 -11.33 -17.28 8.87
CA THR A 65 -12.12 -16.76 7.74
C THR A 65 -11.25 -15.90 6.82
N VAL A 66 -11.37 -16.12 5.50
CA VAL A 66 -10.71 -15.30 4.47
C VAL A 66 -11.74 -14.40 3.79
N THR A 67 -11.45 -13.10 3.76
CA THR A 67 -12.20 -12.11 2.98
C THR A 67 -11.27 -11.44 1.98
N ASN A 68 -11.77 -11.02 0.83
CA ASN A 68 -11.01 -10.32 -0.20
C ASN A 68 -11.80 -9.13 -0.76
N GLU A 69 -11.07 -8.13 -1.26
CA GLU A 69 -11.62 -6.97 -1.96
C GLU A 69 -10.67 -6.61 -3.10
N ARG A 70 -11.24 -6.17 -4.24
CA ARG A 70 -10.45 -5.69 -5.38
C ARG A 70 -10.06 -4.23 -5.20
N PHE A 71 -8.91 -3.88 -5.72
CA PHE A 71 -8.54 -2.48 -5.91
C PHE A 71 -9.24 -1.92 -7.15
N ALA A 72 -9.42 -0.60 -7.19
CA ALA A 72 -9.93 0.09 -8.36
C ALA A 72 -8.91 0.12 -9.52
N ASP A 73 -7.62 0.00 -9.22
CA ASP A 73 -6.52 -0.05 -10.18
C ASP A 73 -5.38 -0.98 -9.70
N HIS A 74 -4.49 -1.35 -10.62
CA HIS A 74 -3.32 -2.17 -10.32
C HIS A 74 -2.38 -1.47 -9.34
N VAL A 75 -1.98 -2.20 -8.31
CA VAL A 75 -0.96 -1.79 -7.37
C VAL A 75 0.34 -2.54 -7.63
N THR A 76 1.43 -2.03 -7.08
CA THR A 76 2.74 -2.69 -7.06
C THR A 76 3.01 -3.14 -5.64
N PRO A 77 2.75 -4.42 -5.29
CA PRO A 77 3.01 -4.86 -3.93
C PRO A 77 4.52 -4.96 -3.69
N VAL A 78 5.00 -4.50 -2.54
CA VAL A 78 6.42 -4.34 -2.26
C VAL A 78 6.87 -5.27 -1.14
N CYS A 79 8.04 -5.88 -1.29
CA CYS A 79 8.67 -6.70 -0.26
C CYS A 79 9.88 -5.97 0.32
N HIS A 80 10.15 -6.16 1.61
CA HIS A 80 11.37 -5.68 2.26
C HIS A 80 12.63 -6.11 1.51
N GLY A 81 13.68 -5.27 1.58
CA GLY A 81 14.99 -5.55 0.97
C GLY A 81 15.04 -5.33 -0.54
N THR A 82 13.99 -4.77 -1.15
CA THR A 82 13.97 -4.41 -2.58
C THR A 82 14.18 -2.89 -2.76
N LEU A 83 14.60 -2.45 -3.94
CA LEU A 83 14.67 -1.01 -4.26
C LEU A 83 13.29 -0.34 -4.17
N LEU A 84 12.22 -1.07 -4.50
CA LEU A 84 10.85 -0.58 -4.34
C LEU A 84 10.47 -0.36 -2.87
N TRP A 85 11.07 -1.12 -1.93
CA TRP A 85 10.89 -0.90 -0.50
C TRP A 85 11.52 0.41 -0.05
N GLU A 86 12.69 0.75 -0.57
CA GLU A 86 13.34 2.03 -0.30
C GLU A 86 12.50 3.20 -0.83
N LEU A 87 11.92 3.07 -2.04
CA LEU A 87 10.97 4.05 -2.57
C LEU A 87 9.76 4.21 -1.65
N LEU A 88 9.12 3.09 -1.28
CA LEU A 88 7.96 3.10 -0.39
C LEU A 88 8.25 3.85 0.93
N ARG A 89 9.50 3.78 1.42
CA ARG A 89 9.94 4.43 2.66
C ARG A 89 10.32 5.90 2.52
N GLY A 90 10.41 6.48 1.33
CA GLY A 90 10.87 7.87 1.22
C GLY A 90 11.79 8.16 0.05
N ALA A 91 12.57 7.17 -0.37
CA ALA A 91 13.68 7.41 -1.28
C ALA A 91 13.22 7.96 -2.63
N ARG A 92 14.12 8.70 -3.28
CA ARG A 92 13.86 9.23 -4.62
C ARG A 92 14.26 8.21 -5.68
N PRO A 93 13.49 8.06 -6.75
CA PRO A 93 13.75 7.06 -7.79
C PRO A 93 15.06 7.30 -8.55
N ASP A 94 15.45 8.56 -8.76
CA ASP A 94 16.72 8.92 -9.40
C ASP A 94 17.97 8.55 -8.57
N HIS A 95 17.82 8.23 -7.29
CA HIS A 95 18.91 7.73 -6.45
C HIS A 95 19.00 6.19 -6.44
N LEU A 96 17.93 5.50 -6.82
CA LEU A 96 17.84 4.03 -6.73
C LEU A 96 17.92 3.35 -8.09
N PHE A 97 17.41 4.02 -9.12
CA PHE A 97 17.34 3.49 -10.47
C PHE A 97 18.16 4.37 -11.40
N GLU A 98 19.11 3.75 -12.09
CA GLU A 98 19.91 4.42 -13.11
C GLU A 98 19.08 4.76 -14.35
N THR A 99 18.11 3.91 -14.70
CA THR A 99 17.31 4.01 -15.92
C THR A 99 15.82 3.81 -15.64
N VAL A 100 14.97 4.42 -16.48
CA VAL A 100 13.51 4.24 -16.44
C VAL A 100 13.13 2.78 -16.67
N ASP A 101 13.76 2.11 -17.64
CA ASP A 101 13.58 0.67 -17.90
C ASP A 101 13.93 -0.21 -16.70
N GLY A 102 14.90 0.20 -15.87
CA GLY A 102 15.22 -0.49 -14.61
C GLY A 102 14.08 -0.37 -13.58
N PHE A 103 13.46 0.80 -13.52
CA PHE A 103 12.30 1.05 -12.65
C PHE A 103 11.07 0.29 -13.13
N GLU A 104 10.71 0.38 -14.42
CA GLU A 104 9.58 -0.35 -15.01
C GLU A 104 9.72 -1.86 -14.85
N ARG A 105 10.92 -2.42 -15.11
CA ARG A 105 11.17 -3.86 -14.89
C ARG A 105 10.97 -4.26 -13.44
N SER A 106 11.35 -3.40 -12.49
CA SER A 106 11.16 -3.68 -11.07
C SER A 106 9.67 -3.67 -10.69
N ILE A 107 8.89 -2.72 -11.23
CA ILE A 107 7.43 -2.68 -11.08
C ILE A 107 6.80 -3.95 -11.64
N ASN A 108 7.10 -4.29 -12.90
CA ASN A 108 6.53 -5.45 -13.59
C ASN A 108 6.88 -6.77 -12.88
N ALA A 109 8.13 -6.92 -12.42
CA ALA A 109 8.57 -8.08 -11.66
C ALA A 109 7.85 -8.19 -10.31
N ALA A 110 7.60 -7.06 -9.64
CA ALA A 110 6.78 -7.04 -8.45
C ALA A 110 5.34 -7.45 -8.79
N GLN A 111 4.69 -6.83 -9.76
CA GLN A 111 3.30 -7.10 -10.10
C GLN A 111 3.04 -8.55 -10.56
N SER A 112 4.02 -9.19 -11.20
CA SER A 112 3.90 -10.55 -11.74
C SER A 112 4.15 -11.66 -10.70
N ARG A 113 4.75 -11.34 -9.55
CA ARG A 113 5.12 -12.34 -8.55
C ARG A 113 3.89 -12.79 -7.75
N LYS A 114 3.75 -14.10 -7.53
CA LYS A 114 2.74 -14.64 -6.62
C LYS A 114 2.97 -14.15 -5.19
N ARG A 115 1.94 -13.62 -4.55
CA ARG A 115 2.04 -13.07 -3.19
C ARG A 115 1.66 -14.09 -2.14
N GLU A 116 2.33 -13.98 -1.01
CA GLU A 116 2.22 -14.87 0.12
C GLU A 116 1.46 -14.19 1.25
N TRP A 117 0.83 -14.99 2.09
CA TRP A 117 0.28 -14.51 3.35
C TRP A 117 1.39 -14.02 4.26
N ARG A 118 1.17 -12.87 4.89
CA ARG A 118 2.06 -12.25 5.88
C ARG A 118 1.31 -12.13 7.19
N THR A 119 1.88 -12.68 8.25
CA THR A 119 1.38 -12.55 9.63
C THR A 119 1.98 -11.32 10.28
N ASP A 120 1.44 -10.93 11.44
CA ASP A 120 2.02 -9.88 12.30
C ASP A 120 2.14 -8.51 11.60
N VAL A 121 1.25 -8.26 10.64
CA VAL A 121 1.18 -6.98 9.93
C VAL A 121 0.23 -6.04 10.66
N GLU A 122 0.79 -5.00 11.24
CA GLU A 122 0.02 -3.96 11.94
C GLU A 122 -0.35 -2.80 11.02
N THR A 123 0.49 -2.48 10.03
CA THR A 123 0.33 -1.30 9.19
C THR A 123 0.66 -1.61 7.74
N ILE A 124 -0.20 -1.13 6.83
CA ILE A 124 0.09 -1.05 5.40
C ILE A 124 0.59 0.36 5.10
N ARG A 125 1.65 0.47 4.30
CA ARG A 125 2.13 1.72 3.72
C ARG A 125 1.77 1.78 2.24
N ILE A 126 1.37 2.96 1.79
CA ILE A 126 0.92 3.21 0.43
C ILE A 126 1.68 4.44 -0.07
N ARG A 127 2.26 4.37 -1.26
CA ARG A 127 2.96 5.51 -1.86
C ARG A 127 2.75 5.55 -3.37
N PRO A 128 2.09 6.58 -3.92
CA PRO A 128 2.13 6.82 -5.35
C PRO A 128 3.53 7.33 -5.73
N VAL A 129 4.08 6.79 -6.81
CA VAL A 129 5.37 7.21 -7.37
C VAL A 129 5.19 7.52 -8.84
N ARG A 130 5.66 8.71 -9.23
CA ARG A 130 5.74 9.14 -10.62
C ARG A 130 7.19 9.45 -10.95
N TRP A 131 7.76 8.78 -11.95
CA TRP A 131 9.12 9.05 -12.37
C TRP A 131 9.27 8.93 -13.88
N ARG A 132 9.66 10.04 -14.52
CA ARG A 132 9.95 10.10 -15.96
C ARG A 132 8.85 9.49 -16.84
N GLY A 133 7.58 9.72 -16.48
CA GLY A 133 6.41 9.24 -17.22
C GLY A 133 5.85 7.89 -16.77
N VAL A 134 6.53 7.19 -15.86
CA VAL A 134 6.07 5.93 -15.29
C VAL A 134 5.40 6.19 -13.94
N GLU A 135 4.17 5.69 -13.78
CA GLU A 135 3.41 5.80 -12.54
C GLU A 135 3.21 4.43 -11.91
N ALA A 136 3.30 4.36 -10.57
CA ALA A 136 3.00 3.15 -9.82
C ALA A 136 2.49 3.50 -8.41
N THR A 137 1.50 2.76 -7.92
CA THR A 137 1.09 2.78 -6.51
C THR A 137 1.80 1.66 -5.77
N LEU A 138 2.79 2.01 -4.96
CA LEU A 138 3.51 1.06 -4.12
C LEU A 138 2.70 0.73 -2.86
N VAL A 139 2.54 -0.55 -2.54
CA VAL A 139 1.85 -0.99 -1.32
C VAL A 139 2.70 -2.02 -0.61
N GLY A 140 3.03 -1.79 0.66
CA GLY A 140 3.85 -2.73 1.44
C GLY A 140 3.36 -2.87 2.87
N THR A 141 3.72 -3.99 3.47
CA THR A 141 3.47 -4.36 4.87
C THR A 141 4.78 -4.40 5.62
#